data_AF-A0A118JWU2-F1
#
_entry.id   AF-A0A118JWU2-F1
#
_cell.length_a   1.000
_cell.length_b   1.000
_cell.length_c   1.000
_cell.angle_alpha   90.00
_cell.angle_beta   90.00
_cell.angle_gamma   90.00
#
_symmetry.space_group_name_H-M   'P 1'
#
loop_
_entity.id
_entity.type
_entity.pdbx_description
1 polymer ?
#
loop_
_entity_poly.entity_id
_entity_poly.type
_entity_poly.pdbx_seq_one_letter_code
_entity_poly.pdbx_strand_id
1 'polypeptide(L)'
;MGKKHSSRGLWDMKTMLFCSILMFFLGGLATSCFYRKNHHEAPTSTNVRVTDMNTKYPNANTNTNTQVFGHQRRLKRAPPSLTDTCDLFSGKWVHDNKSHYPLYKEDECPFLNGDLACLTYGRKDSKYQQWRWQPHDCDFPTFDGKAVVERLRGKRLLFVGDSINRNQWDSMICMLQSSIPGVKKVDNRGLNGTLYSFQAAEYNISVDYYWAPMLVESNGDDPYNHRPHLRAIRSRSIKKHAKHWVNADIIIFNSCLWWRLPTVSLLKSAGSVMGGANEVFEVVDSPIAYKMALQTWSKWTEPAMDERFPEIGTDPNILRILESSLSKLKSKGVNVQMINITQLTQRRRDAHPTVYRKLWRPFTEEQKKNPHSISDCAHWCLPGVPDIWNELLLAYIFR
;
A
#
# COMPACT_ATOMS: atom_id res chain seq x y z
N MET A 1 8.80 29.04 43.49
CA MET A 1 7.50 28.47 43.94
C MET A 1 6.62 28.29 42.71
N GLY A 2 6.54 27.10 42.13
CA GLY A 2 5.39 26.19 42.26
C GLY A 2 4.26 26.61 41.30
N LYS A 3 3.96 25.90 40.20
CA LYS A 3 3.43 24.53 40.18
C LYS A 3 3.89 23.75 38.93
N LYS A 4 4.47 22.57 39.17
CA LYS A 4 4.53 21.45 38.22
C LYS A 4 3.10 20.99 37.92
N HIS A 5 2.64 21.08 36.67
CA HIS A 5 1.60 20.17 36.18
C HIS A 5 2.27 18.94 35.57
N SER A 6 2.63 18.01 36.45
CA SER A 6 2.79 16.61 36.10
C SER A 6 1.41 16.07 35.73
N SER A 7 1.15 15.87 34.44
CA SER A 7 0.22 14.82 34.00
C SER A 7 1.06 13.79 33.25
N ARG A 8 1.08 12.59 33.83
CA ARG A 8 1.79 11.41 33.34
C ARG A 8 1.34 11.13 31.91
N GLY A 9 2.30 10.90 31.03
CA GLY A 9 2.08 10.24 29.75
C GLY A 9 1.64 8.80 29.99
N LEU A 10 0.35 8.62 30.26
CA LEU A 10 -0.35 7.42 29.86
C LEU A 10 -0.72 7.66 28.41
N TRP A 11 -0.25 6.77 27.53
CA TRP A 11 -0.74 6.53 26.17
C TRP A 11 -2.07 7.23 25.90
N ASP A 12 -2.18 8.01 24.82
CA ASP A 12 -3.48 8.45 24.32
C ASP A 12 -4.22 7.24 23.71
N MET A 13 -4.49 6.27 24.58
CA MET A 13 -5.21 5.03 24.35
C MET A 13 -6.60 5.34 23.83
N LYS A 14 -7.19 6.49 24.16
CA LYS A 14 -8.52 6.86 23.68
C LYS A 14 -8.48 7.18 22.19
N THR A 15 -7.52 7.97 21.72
CA THR A 15 -7.35 8.26 20.29
C THR A 15 -6.83 7.05 19.51
N MET A 16 -5.90 6.29 20.07
CA MET A 16 -5.43 5.03 19.46
C MET A 16 -6.53 3.96 19.40
N LEU A 17 -7.39 3.85 20.43
CA LEU A 17 -8.56 2.97 20.43
C LEU A 17 -9.61 3.46 19.42
N PHE A 18 -9.75 4.77 19.20
CA PHE A 18 -10.63 5.28 18.15
C PHE A 18 -10.11 4.99 16.74
N CYS A 19 -8.82 5.22 16.43
CA CYS A 19 -8.25 4.76 15.16
C CYS A 19 -8.39 3.23 15.02
N SER A 20 -8.29 2.50 16.14
CA SER A 20 -8.52 1.05 16.18
C SER A 20 -9.95 0.65 15.88
N ILE A 21 -10.93 1.37 16.41
CA ILE A 21 -12.36 1.17 16.21
C ILE A 21 -12.75 1.60 14.80
N LEU A 22 -12.24 2.71 14.27
CA LEU A 22 -12.46 3.15 12.90
C LEU A 22 -11.93 2.11 11.91
N MET A 23 -10.73 1.56 12.12
CA MET A 23 -10.20 0.46 11.32
C MET A 23 -10.98 -0.85 11.51
N PHE A 24 -11.56 -1.09 12.69
CA PHE A 24 -12.41 -2.27 12.97
C PHE A 24 -13.83 -2.12 12.43
N PHE A 25 -14.40 -0.93 12.29
CA PHE A 25 -15.69 -0.73 11.60
C PHE A 25 -15.50 -0.70 10.08
N LEU A 26 -14.38 -0.17 9.59
CA LEU A 26 -14.05 -0.17 8.16
C LEU A 26 -13.54 -1.53 7.65
N GLY A 27 -12.89 -2.33 8.49
CA GLY A 27 -12.43 -3.69 8.17
C GLY A 27 -13.32 -4.81 8.71
N GLY A 28 -14.01 -4.58 9.84
CA GLY A 28 -14.78 -5.60 10.56
C GLY A 28 -16.27 -5.67 10.22
N LEU A 29 -16.83 -4.68 9.52
CA LEU A 29 -18.14 -4.86 8.85
C LEU A 29 -18.02 -5.76 7.60
N ALA A 30 -16.81 -5.90 7.03
CA ALA A 30 -16.55 -6.91 6.00
C ALA A 30 -16.49 -8.34 6.57
N THR A 31 -16.14 -8.51 7.86
CA THR A 31 -16.10 -9.82 8.53
C THR A 31 -17.35 -10.15 9.35
N SER A 32 -18.16 -9.17 9.76
CA SER A 32 -19.44 -9.46 10.46
C SER A 32 -20.51 -10.08 9.55
N CYS A 33 -20.37 -10.01 8.22
CA CYS A 33 -21.17 -10.84 7.30
C CYS A 33 -20.78 -12.32 7.33
N PHE A 34 -19.62 -12.70 7.89
CA PHE A 34 -19.20 -14.10 8.01
C PHE A 34 -19.75 -14.83 9.24
N TYR A 35 -20.23 -14.14 10.27
CA TYR A 35 -20.67 -14.79 11.51
C TYR A 35 -22.19 -15.01 11.64
N ARG A 36 -23.00 -14.50 10.69
CA ARG A 36 -24.47 -14.65 10.72
C ARG A 36 -25.04 -15.45 9.54
N LYS A 37 -24.31 -16.45 9.06
CA LYS A 37 -24.83 -17.39 8.04
C LYS A 37 -24.35 -18.84 8.14
N ASN A 38 -23.92 -19.28 9.34
CA ASN A 38 -23.52 -20.69 9.59
C ASN A 38 -24.31 -21.39 10.71
N HIS A 39 -25.50 -20.91 11.04
CA HIS A 39 -26.48 -21.72 11.76
C HIS A 39 -27.83 -21.48 11.11
N HIS A 40 -28.24 -22.39 10.24
CA HIS A 40 -29.56 -23.02 10.26
C HIS A 40 -29.59 -24.14 9.20
N GLU A 41 -29.91 -25.34 9.71
CA GLU A 41 -30.58 -26.46 9.04
C GLU A 41 -29.76 -27.36 8.08
N ALA A 42 -29.26 -28.43 8.69
CA ALA A 42 -29.08 -29.72 8.03
C ALA A 42 -30.45 -30.29 7.60
N PRO A 43 -30.57 -30.88 6.40
CA PRO A 43 -31.55 -31.91 6.13
C PRO A 43 -30.95 -33.30 6.34
N THR A 44 -31.71 -34.06 7.12
CA THR A 44 -31.70 -35.49 7.37
C THR A 44 -31.33 -36.42 6.22
N SER A 45 -30.49 -37.40 6.58
CA SER A 45 -30.43 -38.80 6.16
C SER A 45 -31.06 -39.22 4.82
N THR A 46 -30.25 -39.86 3.96
CA THR A 46 -30.63 -41.15 3.35
C THR A 46 -29.36 -41.93 2.94
N ASN A 47 -29.44 -43.24 3.13
CA ASN A 47 -28.37 -44.22 3.09
C ASN A 47 -27.79 -44.44 1.68
N VAL A 48 -26.46 -44.48 1.54
CA VAL A 48 -25.79 -45.26 0.48
C VAL A 48 -24.55 -45.95 1.06
N ARG A 49 -24.45 -47.25 0.76
CA ARG A 49 -23.50 -48.24 1.29
C ARG A 49 -22.05 -47.96 0.91
N VAL A 50 -21.16 -48.18 1.87
CA VAL A 50 -19.71 -48.30 1.71
C VAL A 50 -19.38 -49.70 1.19
N THR A 51 -18.54 -49.79 0.17
CA THR A 51 -17.71 -50.97 -0.11
C THR A 51 -16.26 -50.54 -0.22
N ASP A 52 -15.47 -51.06 0.73
CA ASP A 52 -14.01 -51.02 0.77
C ASP A 52 -13.36 -51.58 -0.49
N MET A 53 -12.22 -51.00 -0.90
CA MET A 53 -11.09 -51.78 -1.41
C MET A 53 -9.74 -51.19 -0.97
N ASN A 54 -9.07 -51.99 -0.15
CA ASN A 54 -7.64 -51.99 0.14
C ASN A 54 -6.79 -52.22 -1.12
N THR A 55 -5.62 -51.57 -1.21
CA THR A 55 -4.33 -52.15 -1.67
C THR A 55 -3.21 -51.12 -1.44
N LYS A 56 -2.35 -51.27 -0.41
CA LYS A 56 -1.04 -51.98 -0.36
C LYS A 56 0.05 -51.47 -1.33
N TYR A 57 1.10 -50.91 -0.73
CA TYR A 57 2.45 -50.59 -1.24
C TYR A 57 3.15 -51.77 -1.95
N PRO A 58 4.28 -51.51 -2.64
CA PRO A 58 5.55 -51.89 -2.02
C PRO A 58 6.69 -50.86 -2.12
N ASN A 59 7.50 -50.88 -1.06
CA ASN A 59 8.85 -50.31 -0.92
C ASN A 59 9.87 -51.03 -1.81
N ALA A 60 10.96 -50.32 -2.16
CA ALA A 60 12.26 -50.94 -2.45
C ALA A 60 13.43 -50.10 -1.88
N ASN A 61 14.08 -50.72 -0.88
CA ASN A 61 15.42 -50.56 -0.31
C ASN A 61 16.55 -50.59 -1.39
N THR A 62 17.84 -50.28 -1.25
CA THR A 62 18.82 -49.74 -0.26
C THR A 62 20.22 -49.77 -0.94
N ASN A 63 21.22 -49.07 -0.37
CA ASN A 63 22.69 -49.35 -0.39
C ASN A 63 23.48 -48.94 -1.66
N THR A 64 24.74 -48.45 -1.64
CA THR A 64 25.81 -48.29 -0.62
C THR A 64 26.97 -47.43 -1.17
N ASN A 65 27.71 -46.77 -0.27
CA ASN A 65 29.15 -46.41 -0.29
C ASN A 65 29.75 -45.58 -1.45
N THR A 66 30.39 -44.46 -1.11
CA THR A 66 31.87 -44.33 -0.99
C THR A 66 32.22 -42.96 -0.37
N GLN A 67 32.93 -42.95 0.77
CA GLN A 67 33.64 -41.77 1.27
C GLN A 67 35.06 -41.75 0.68
N VAL A 68 35.46 -40.61 0.11
CA VAL A 68 36.86 -40.31 -0.24
C VAL A 68 37.24 -38.95 0.35
N PHE A 69 38.42 -38.93 0.98
CA PHE A 69 39.05 -37.86 1.75
C PHE A 69 39.16 -36.48 1.08
N GLY A 70 39.18 -35.42 1.90
CA GLY A 70 39.82 -34.15 1.56
C GLY A 70 39.38 -32.96 2.42
N HIS A 71 40.19 -32.56 3.40
CA HIS A 71 40.01 -31.31 4.17
C HIS A 71 39.96 -30.08 3.26
N GLN A 72 38.85 -29.33 3.29
CA GLN A 72 38.82 -27.93 2.86
C GLN A 72 38.12 -27.05 3.91
N ARG A 73 38.78 -25.93 4.19
CA ARG A 73 38.49 -24.96 5.24
C ARG A 73 37.04 -24.46 5.20
N ARG A 74 36.51 -24.14 6.40
CA ARG A 74 35.26 -23.40 6.63
C ARG A 74 35.06 -22.27 5.61
N LEU A 75 34.04 -22.41 4.76
CA LEU A 75 33.25 -21.27 4.31
C LEU A 75 31.98 -21.30 5.17
N LYS A 76 31.81 -20.27 6.02
CA LYS A 76 30.52 -20.02 6.65
C LYS A 76 29.51 -19.89 5.51
N ARG A 77 28.59 -20.83 5.45
CA ARG A 77 27.46 -20.84 4.52
C ARG A 77 26.81 -19.46 4.62
N ALA A 78 26.85 -18.70 3.52
CA ALA A 78 26.05 -17.50 3.41
C ALA A 78 24.59 -17.87 3.75
N PRO A 79 23.83 -16.99 4.40
CA PRO A 79 22.39 -17.21 4.60
C PRO A 79 21.77 -17.59 3.25
N PRO A 80 20.85 -18.57 3.22
CA PRO A 80 20.24 -18.99 1.97
C PRO A 80 19.67 -17.75 1.28
N SER A 81 20.14 -17.49 0.05
CA SER A 81 19.55 -16.53 -0.88
C SER A 81 18.05 -16.71 -0.90
N LEU A 82 17.27 -15.62 -0.96
CA LEU A 82 15.82 -15.66 -1.14
C LEU A 82 15.50 -16.66 -2.24
N THR A 83 14.98 -17.83 -1.87
CA THR A 83 14.41 -18.76 -2.84
C THR A 83 13.12 -18.12 -3.35
N ASP A 84 12.79 -18.34 -4.62
CA ASP A 84 11.55 -17.91 -5.28
C ASP A 84 10.25 -18.37 -4.57
N THR A 85 10.37 -19.10 -3.46
CA THR A 85 9.30 -19.72 -2.69
C THR A 85 8.89 -18.96 -1.42
N CYS A 86 9.61 -17.91 -0.99
CA CYS A 86 9.23 -17.18 0.23
C CYS A 86 8.09 -16.19 -0.03
N ASP A 87 6.97 -16.35 0.68
CA ASP A 87 5.92 -15.34 0.74
C ASP A 87 6.33 -14.20 1.68
N LEU A 88 6.73 -13.06 1.12
CA LEU A 88 7.13 -11.88 1.90
C LEU A 88 5.96 -11.20 2.60
N PHE A 89 4.71 -11.47 2.20
CA PHE A 89 3.53 -10.77 2.68
C PHE A 89 2.84 -11.50 3.83
N SER A 90 3.22 -12.76 4.09
CA SER A 90 2.75 -13.57 5.21
C SER A 90 3.83 -13.61 6.31
N GLY A 91 3.49 -13.09 7.49
CA GLY A 91 4.47 -12.88 8.54
C GLY A 91 3.91 -12.22 9.79
N LYS A 92 4.82 -11.71 10.62
CA LYS A 92 4.49 -11.01 11.86
C LYS A 92 5.37 -9.78 12.06
N TRP A 93 4.81 -8.81 12.77
CA TRP A 93 5.56 -7.69 13.32
C TRP A 93 6.41 -8.15 14.50
N VAL A 94 7.69 -7.81 14.45
CA VAL A 94 8.66 -8.12 15.50
C VAL A 94 9.29 -6.80 15.95
N HIS A 95 9.38 -6.60 17.27
CA HIS A 95 10.11 -5.47 17.81
C HIS A 95 11.61 -5.67 17.54
N ASP A 96 12.27 -4.67 16.97
CA ASP A 96 13.69 -4.77 16.68
C ASP A 96 14.53 -4.39 17.91
N ASN A 97 15.08 -5.41 18.57
CA ASN A 97 15.93 -5.21 19.74
C ASN A 97 17.39 -4.87 19.37
N LYS A 98 17.72 -4.81 18.08
CA LYS A 98 19.09 -4.58 17.58
C LYS A 98 19.32 -3.17 17.00
N SER A 99 18.35 -2.27 17.19
CA SER A 99 18.45 -0.85 16.78
C SER A 99 18.72 -0.61 15.30
N HIS A 100 18.27 -1.49 14.40
CA HIS A 100 18.30 -1.24 12.94
C HIS A 100 17.14 -0.34 12.50
N TYR A 101 16.05 -0.34 13.26
CA TYR A 101 14.88 0.50 12.99
C TYR A 101 14.79 1.68 13.98
N PRO A 102 14.35 2.87 13.52
CA PRO A 102 14.00 3.18 12.12
C PRO A 102 15.22 3.25 11.19
N LEU A 103 15.00 3.07 9.88
CA LEU A 103 16.05 3.09 8.85
C LEU A 103 16.70 4.47 8.68
N TYR A 104 16.01 5.52 9.09
CA TYR A 104 16.45 6.91 9.10
C TYR A 104 15.69 7.64 10.22
N LYS A 105 16.21 8.78 10.69
CA LYS A 105 15.46 9.63 11.63
C LYS A 105 14.67 10.72 10.91
N GLU A 106 13.61 11.17 11.56
CA GLU A 106 12.72 12.21 11.02
C GLU A 106 13.47 13.50 10.64
N ASP A 107 14.44 13.92 11.45
CA ASP A 107 15.26 15.12 11.26
C ASP A 107 16.39 14.94 10.24
N GLU A 108 16.73 13.70 9.88
CA GLU A 108 17.75 13.38 8.87
C GLU A 108 17.21 13.48 7.44
N CYS A 109 15.88 13.53 7.23
CA CYS A 109 15.26 13.65 5.92
C CYS A 109 14.72 15.07 5.65
N PRO A 110 15.45 15.92 4.91
CA PRO A 110 15.04 17.31 4.66
C PRO A 110 13.81 17.43 3.74
N PHE A 111 13.45 16.35 3.05
CA PHE A 111 12.32 16.30 2.11
C PHE A 111 11.02 15.86 2.77
N LEU A 112 11.06 15.46 4.04
CA LEU A 112 9.90 14.92 4.73
C LEU A 112 8.79 15.96 4.86
N ASN A 113 7.58 15.60 4.41
CA ASN A 113 6.43 16.47 4.59
C ASN A 113 6.01 16.54 6.06
N GLY A 114 5.76 17.76 6.55
CA GLY A 114 5.29 17.99 7.91
C GLY A 114 3.94 17.33 8.25
N ASP A 115 3.14 16.94 7.26
CA ASP A 115 1.91 16.15 7.50
C ASP A 115 2.22 14.74 8.07
N LEU A 116 3.47 14.27 7.94
CA LEU A 116 3.92 12.92 8.30
C LEU A 116 5.03 12.92 9.39
N ALA A 117 5.55 14.11 9.74
CA ALA A 117 6.66 14.33 10.68
C ALA A 117 6.17 14.37 12.14
N CYS A 118 5.73 13.23 12.66
CA CYS A 118 4.99 13.17 13.92
C CYS A 118 5.79 13.65 15.15
N LEU A 119 7.08 13.34 15.23
CA LEU A 119 7.91 13.76 16.37
C LEU A 119 8.09 15.28 16.38
N THR A 120 8.33 15.88 15.21
CA THR A 120 8.41 17.34 15.01
C THR A 120 7.13 18.03 15.47
N TYR A 121 5.97 17.42 15.21
CA TYR A 121 4.66 17.95 15.60
C TYR A 121 4.17 17.46 16.97
N GLY A 122 5.10 17.08 17.86
CA GLY A 122 4.85 16.95 19.30
C GLY A 122 4.50 15.54 19.78
N ARG A 123 4.60 14.53 18.90
CA ARG A 123 4.48 13.13 19.33
C ARG A 123 5.67 12.77 20.23
N LYS A 124 5.39 12.21 21.40
CA LYS A 124 6.43 11.90 22.42
C LYS A 124 6.86 10.44 22.42
N ASP A 125 6.01 9.54 21.94
CA ASP A 125 6.34 8.11 21.81
C ASP A 125 6.97 7.82 20.45
N SER A 126 8.08 7.09 20.44
CA SER A 126 8.78 6.66 19.21
C SER A 126 8.80 5.14 19.01
N LYS A 127 8.21 4.37 19.94
CA LYS A 127 8.22 2.90 19.88
C LYS A 127 7.57 2.33 18.61
N TYR A 128 6.64 3.08 17.99
CA TYR A 128 6.03 2.69 16.72
C TYR A 128 7.06 2.60 15.57
N GLN A 129 8.20 3.26 15.69
CA GLN A 129 9.28 3.26 14.70
C GLN A 129 10.17 2.00 14.79
N GLN A 130 10.12 1.26 15.91
CA GLN A 130 11.04 0.16 16.24
C GLN A 130 10.50 -1.22 15.85
N TRP A 131 9.60 -1.27 14.88
CA TRP A 131 8.95 -2.50 14.44
C TRP A 131 9.42 -2.86 13.05
N ARG A 132 9.87 -4.11 12.90
CA ARG A 132 10.23 -4.70 11.62
C ARG A 132 9.26 -5.80 11.22
N TRP A 133 9.18 -6.07 9.93
CA TRP A 133 8.43 -7.21 9.42
C TRP A 133 9.31 -8.46 9.33
N GLN A 134 8.76 -9.61 9.74
CA GLN A 134 9.41 -10.91 9.62
C GLN A 134 8.46 -11.86 8.88
N PRO A 135 8.75 -12.21 7.61
CA PRO A 135 8.07 -13.29 6.91
C PRO A 135 8.16 -14.61 7.69
N HIS A 136 7.17 -15.48 7.53
CA HIS A 136 7.13 -16.76 8.24
C HIS A 136 8.22 -17.73 7.78
N ASP A 137 8.46 -17.80 6.47
CA ASP A 137 9.24 -18.87 5.85
C ASP A 137 10.67 -18.47 5.48
N CYS A 138 11.03 -17.19 5.68
CA CYS A 138 12.38 -16.71 5.42
C CYS A 138 12.75 -15.51 6.27
N ASP A 139 14.06 -15.23 6.31
CA ASP A 139 14.57 -13.98 6.83
C ASP A 139 14.40 -12.86 5.82
N PHE A 140 13.96 -11.71 6.32
CA PHE A 140 13.79 -10.53 5.51
C PHE A 140 15.16 -9.85 5.28
N PRO A 141 15.52 -9.52 4.03
CA PRO A 141 16.83 -8.92 3.75
C PRO A 141 16.95 -7.56 4.43
N THR A 142 18.13 -7.29 5.01
CA THR A 142 18.42 -5.97 5.58
C THR A 142 18.46 -4.94 4.46
N PHE A 143 17.79 -3.80 4.66
CA PHE A 143 17.84 -2.69 3.72
C PHE A 143 19.26 -2.15 3.56
N ASP A 144 19.77 -2.20 2.33
CA ASP A 144 21.03 -1.58 1.92
C ASP A 144 20.72 -0.47 0.91
N GLY A 145 20.68 0.76 1.40
CA GLY A 145 20.36 1.93 0.58
C GLY A 145 21.32 2.15 -0.58
N LYS A 146 22.62 1.85 -0.43
CA LYS A 146 23.59 1.98 -1.52
C LYS A 146 23.33 0.96 -2.62
N ALA A 147 23.10 -0.30 -2.22
CA ALA A 147 22.80 -1.36 -3.18
C ALA A 147 21.46 -1.13 -3.91
N VAL A 148 20.48 -0.53 -3.24
CA VAL A 148 19.20 -0.12 -3.87
C VAL A 148 19.40 1.02 -4.85
N VAL A 149 20.13 2.07 -4.45
CA VAL A 149 20.43 3.23 -5.30
C VAL A 149 21.16 2.80 -6.58
N GLU A 150 22.14 1.90 -6.48
CA GLU A 150 22.83 1.38 -7.67
C GLU A 150 21.90 0.61 -8.61
N ARG A 151 20.98 -0.19 -8.07
CA ARG A 151 19.98 -0.89 -8.90
C ARG A 151 18.96 0.04 -9.54
N LEU A 152 18.71 1.20 -8.92
CA LEU A 152 17.83 2.25 -9.46
C LEU A 152 18.55 3.20 -10.42
N ARG A 153 19.88 3.13 -10.55
CA ARG A 153 20.66 4.00 -11.43
C ARG A 153 20.10 4.01 -12.85
N GLY A 154 19.86 5.21 -13.39
CA GLY A 154 19.30 5.40 -14.72
C GLY A 154 17.82 5.06 -14.85
N LYS A 155 17.09 4.82 -13.75
CA LYS A 155 15.68 4.44 -13.76
C LYS A 155 14.76 5.55 -13.23
N ARG A 156 13.53 5.53 -13.73
CA ARG A 156 12.40 6.32 -13.24
C ARG A 156 11.41 5.40 -12.51
N LEU A 157 11.33 5.58 -11.20
CA LEU A 157 10.32 4.98 -10.34
C LEU A 157 9.12 5.93 -10.25
N LEU A 158 7.89 5.44 -10.49
CA LEU A 158 6.69 6.27 -10.49
C LEU A 158 5.60 5.69 -9.58
N PHE A 159 5.25 6.39 -8.51
CA PHE A 159 4.07 6.11 -7.70
C PHE A 159 2.86 6.83 -8.29
N VAL A 160 1.73 6.16 -8.43
CA VAL A 160 0.51 6.70 -9.05
C VAL A 160 -0.70 6.36 -8.18
N GLY A 161 -1.33 7.37 -7.60
CA GLY A 161 -2.46 7.07 -6.74
C GLY A 161 -3.00 8.21 -5.90
N ASP A 162 -3.53 7.82 -4.75
CA ASP A 162 -4.05 8.71 -3.72
C ASP A 162 -2.97 9.12 -2.70
N SER A 163 -3.38 9.84 -1.65
CA SER A 163 -2.48 10.36 -0.63
C SER A 163 -1.75 9.28 0.19
N ILE A 164 -2.23 8.03 0.22
CA ILE A 164 -1.50 6.92 0.82
C ILE A 164 -0.30 6.54 -0.05
N ASN A 165 -0.43 6.64 -1.37
CA ASN A 165 0.68 6.39 -2.27
C ASN A 165 1.74 7.50 -2.20
N ARG A 166 1.31 8.75 -2.01
CA ARG A 166 2.21 9.87 -1.68
C ARG A 166 2.98 9.61 -0.38
N ASN A 167 2.31 9.11 0.65
CA ASN A 167 2.94 8.76 1.93
C ASN A 167 4.04 7.70 1.74
N GLN A 168 3.83 6.73 0.84
CA GLN A 168 4.84 5.74 0.47
C GLN A 168 6.00 6.35 -0.34
N TRP A 169 5.71 7.30 -1.24
CA TRP A 169 6.72 8.05 -1.97
C TRP A 169 7.60 8.90 -1.04
N ASP A 170 7.01 9.63 -0.08
CA ASP A 170 7.73 10.42 0.93
C ASP A 170 8.67 9.51 1.76
N SER A 171 8.24 8.29 2.09
CA SER A 171 9.10 7.28 2.73
C SER A 171 10.25 6.84 1.83
N MET A 172 9.97 6.52 0.56
CA MET A 172 10.97 6.03 -0.39
C MET A 172 12.10 7.05 -0.55
N ILE A 173 11.78 8.33 -0.74
CA ILE A 173 12.80 9.36 -0.90
C ILE A 173 13.65 9.50 0.37
N CYS A 174 13.06 9.40 1.58
CA CYS A 174 13.81 9.48 2.83
C CYS A 174 14.71 8.25 3.06
N MET A 175 14.26 7.06 2.66
CA MET A 175 15.07 5.84 2.71
C MET A 175 16.29 5.91 1.78
N LEU A 176 16.15 6.57 0.62
CA LEU A 176 17.21 6.64 -0.39
C LEU A 176 18.16 7.83 -0.21
N GLN A 177 17.67 8.97 0.27
CA GLN A 177 18.40 10.25 0.18
C GLN A 177 19.77 10.24 0.86
N SER A 178 19.92 9.52 1.97
CA SER A 178 21.18 9.43 2.72
C SER A 178 22.24 8.60 1.99
N SER A 179 21.81 7.68 1.12
CA SER A 179 22.68 6.81 0.33
C SER A 179 23.06 7.40 -1.03
N ILE A 180 22.44 8.53 -1.41
CA ILE A 180 22.73 9.25 -2.65
C ILE A 180 23.62 10.46 -2.31
N PRO A 181 24.94 10.42 -2.61
CA PRO A 181 25.78 11.60 -2.49
C PRO A 181 25.35 12.70 -3.48
N GLY A 182 25.79 13.93 -3.21
CA GLY A 182 25.55 15.04 -4.12
C GLY A 182 24.19 15.73 -4.00
N VAL A 183 23.89 16.56 -5.00
CA VAL A 183 22.71 17.43 -5.03
C VAL A 183 21.46 16.64 -5.40
N LYS A 184 20.48 16.70 -4.51
CA LYS A 184 19.14 16.12 -4.68
C LYS A 184 18.13 17.25 -4.76
N LYS A 185 17.14 17.12 -5.63
CA LYS A 185 16.08 18.13 -5.80
C LYS A 185 14.71 17.47 -5.70
N VAL A 186 13.76 18.18 -5.10
CA VAL A 186 12.34 17.81 -5.13
C VAL A 186 11.59 18.95 -5.79
N ASP A 187 10.96 18.67 -6.93
CA ASP A 187 9.97 19.55 -7.54
C ASP A 187 8.57 19.04 -7.20
N ASN A 188 7.77 19.87 -6.54
CA ASN A 188 6.37 19.59 -6.18
C ASN A 188 5.36 20.42 -6.99
N ARG A 189 5.84 21.18 -7.98
CA ARG A 189 5.00 22.04 -8.84
C ARG A 189 4.87 21.50 -10.26
N GLY A 190 5.50 20.37 -10.56
CA GLY A 190 5.36 19.65 -11.82
C GLY A 190 3.90 19.41 -12.18
N LEU A 191 3.54 19.66 -13.45
CA LEU A 191 2.16 19.53 -13.96
C LEU A 191 1.12 20.23 -13.06
N ASN A 192 1.41 21.47 -12.66
CA ASN A 192 0.57 22.27 -11.78
C ASN A 192 0.27 21.58 -10.43
N GLY A 193 1.28 20.91 -9.86
CA GLY A 193 1.18 20.17 -8.60
C GLY A 193 0.65 18.75 -8.71
N THR A 194 0.39 18.25 -9.92
CA THR A 194 -0.04 16.85 -10.13
C THR A 194 1.14 15.88 -10.06
N LEU A 195 2.34 16.34 -10.41
CA LEU A 195 3.57 15.54 -10.44
C LEU A 195 4.59 16.09 -9.43
N TYR A 196 5.03 15.22 -8.55
CA TYR A 196 6.13 15.43 -7.63
C TYR A 196 7.31 14.61 -8.13
N SER A 197 8.50 15.20 -8.23
CA SER A 197 9.69 14.52 -8.74
C SER A 197 10.87 14.74 -7.80
N PHE A 198 11.34 13.67 -7.18
CA PHE A 198 12.65 13.62 -6.53
C PHE A 198 13.69 13.20 -7.57
N GLN A 199 14.74 14.00 -7.73
CA GLN A 199 15.79 13.80 -8.72
C GLN A 199 17.17 13.76 -8.08
N ALA A 200 17.96 12.77 -8.48
CA ALA A 200 19.36 12.64 -8.14
C ALA A 200 20.20 12.56 -9.43
N ALA A 201 20.75 13.70 -9.85
CA ALA A 201 21.39 13.84 -11.15
C ALA A 201 22.62 12.91 -11.33
N GLU A 202 23.44 12.75 -10.29
CA GLU A 202 24.66 11.93 -10.32
C GLU A 202 24.38 10.43 -10.58
N TYR A 203 23.18 9.96 -10.25
CA TYR A 203 22.75 8.58 -10.48
C TYR A 203 21.74 8.46 -11.62
N ASN A 204 21.33 9.59 -12.21
CA ASN A 204 20.23 9.66 -13.17
C ASN A 204 18.98 8.92 -12.64
N ILE A 205 18.62 9.16 -11.38
CA ILE A 205 17.45 8.56 -10.72
C ILE A 205 16.34 9.61 -10.64
N SER A 206 15.12 9.20 -10.99
CA SER A 206 13.90 9.94 -10.66
C SER A 206 12.96 9.05 -9.85
N VAL A 207 12.51 9.54 -8.70
CA VAL A 207 11.45 8.92 -7.89
C VAL A 207 10.27 9.89 -7.88
N ASP A 208 9.24 9.54 -8.62
CA ASP A 208 8.13 10.42 -8.93
C ASP A 208 6.84 9.97 -8.22
N TYR A 209 5.96 10.92 -7.92
CA TYR A 209 4.59 10.69 -7.50
C TYR A 209 3.63 11.47 -8.39
N TYR A 210 2.64 10.77 -8.96
CA TYR A 210 1.58 11.34 -9.78
C TYR A 210 0.22 11.20 -9.08
N TRP A 211 -0.44 12.33 -8.86
CA TRP A 211 -1.77 12.40 -8.26
C TRP A 211 -2.84 11.87 -9.23
N ALA A 212 -3.36 10.68 -8.93
CA ALA A 212 -4.48 10.05 -9.65
C ALA A 212 -5.28 9.18 -8.67
N PRO A 213 -6.01 9.81 -7.73
CA PRO A 213 -6.54 9.13 -6.55
C PRO A 213 -7.58 8.06 -6.86
N MET A 214 -8.26 8.17 -8.00
CA MET A 214 -9.22 7.19 -8.53
C MET A 214 -8.69 6.46 -9.78
N LEU A 215 -7.42 6.67 -10.15
CA LEU A 215 -6.73 6.23 -11.38
C LEU A 215 -7.32 6.77 -12.69
N VAL A 216 -8.61 6.57 -12.90
CA VAL A 216 -9.39 7.19 -13.98
C VAL A 216 -9.63 8.68 -13.67
N GLU A 217 -10.02 9.44 -14.69
CA GLU A 217 -10.35 10.85 -14.52
C GLU A 217 -11.48 11.03 -13.49
N SER A 218 -11.24 11.90 -12.51
CA SER A 218 -12.15 12.20 -11.41
C SER A 218 -12.23 13.68 -11.09
N ASN A 219 -13.32 14.11 -10.44
CA ASN A 219 -13.46 15.48 -9.97
C ASN A 219 -12.56 15.79 -8.77
N GLY A 220 -11.71 14.84 -8.35
CA GLY A 220 -10.66 15.05 -7.38
C GLY A 220 -9.25 14.96 -7.97
N ASP A 221 -9.09 15.08 -9.29
CA ASP A 221 -7.78 15.11 -9.95
C ASP A 221 -7.01 16.43 -9.70
N ASP A 222 -7.67 17.47 -9.17
CA ASP A 222 -7.00 18.72 -8.77
C ASP A 222 -6.32 18.55 -7.39
N PRO A 223 -4.99 18.57 -7.29
CA PRO A 223 -4.28 18.29 -6.03
C PRO A 223 -4.54 19.33 -4.92
N TYR A 224 -5.15 20.48 -5.22
CA TYR A 224 -5.50 21.51 -4.25
C TYR A 224 -7.01 21.57 -3.97
N ASN A 225 -7.84 21.47 -5.01
CA ASN A 225 -9.30 21.53 -4.92
C ASN A 225 -9.97 20.17 -5.17
N HIS A 226 -9.58 19.16 -4.39
CA HIS A 226 -10.06 17.76 -4.53
C HIS A 226 -10.97 17.28 -3.39
N ARG A 227 -11.65 18.21 -2.70
CA ARG A 227 -12.61 17.86 -1.63
C ARG A 227 -14.06 18.16 -2.03
N PRO A 228 -14.54 17.75 -3.23
CA PRO A 228 -15.96 17.92 -3.54
C PRO A 228 -16.82 17.07 -2.60
N HIS A 229 -18.01 17.56 -2.28
CA HIS A 229 -19.00 16.84 -1.47
C HIS A 229 -19.43 15.52 -2.11
N LEU A 230 -19.41 15.45 -3.44
CA LEU A 230 -19.71 14.26 -4.22
C LEU A 230 -18.46 13.82 -4.99
N ARG A 231 -18.13 12.54 -4.93
CA ARG A 231 -17.05 11.95 -5.73
C ARG A 231 -17.60 11.52 -7.08
N ALA A 232 -17.00 12.00 -8.16
CA ALA A 232 -17.40 11.65 -9.51
C ALA A 232 -16.22 11.13 -10.33
N ILE A 233 -16.47 10.11 -11.16
CA ILE A 233 -15.48 9.51 -12.05
C ILE A 233 -15.99 9.40 -13.49
N ARG A 234 -15.05 9.44 -14.44
CA ARG A 234 -15.23 9.00 -15.82
C ARG A 234 -14.60 7.62 -15.97
N SER A 235 -15.38 6.58 -15.68
CA SER A 235 -14.86 5.20 -15.53
C SER A 235 -14.11 4.65 -16.74
N ARG A 236 -14.32 5.18 -17.95
CA ARG A 236 -13.64 4.78 -19.20
C ARG A 236 -12.54 5.75 -19.65
N SER A 237 -12.18 6.74 -18.84
CA SER A 237 -11.22 7.78 -19.21
C SER A 237 -9.96 7.70 -18.34
N ILE A 238 -8.85 7.28 -18.93
CA ILE A 238 -7.54 7.18 -18.25
C ILE A 238 -6.40 7.83 -19.05
N LYS A 239 -6.61 8.07 -20.35
CA LYS A 239 -5.57 8.52 -21.30
C LYS A 239 -4.90 9.83 -20.87
N LYS A 240 -5.66 10.77 -20.30
CA LYS A 240 -5.14 12.04 -19.76
C LYS A 240 -4.07 11.83 -18.70
N HIS A 241 -4.22 10.82 -17.83
CA HIS A 241 -3.23 10.50 -16.81
C HIS A 241 -2.12 9.63 -17.38
N ALA A 242 -2.51 8.54 -18.06
CA ALA A 242 -1.63 7.52 -18.60
C ALA A 242 -0.49 8.05 -19.48
N LYS A 243 -0.71 9.13 -20.24
CA LYS A 243 0.34 9.76 -21.06
C LYS A 243 1.58 10.22 -20.26
N HIS A 244 1.45 10.40 -18.94
CA HIS A 244 2.54 10.78 -18.05
C HIS A 244 3.26 9.58 -17.41
N TRP A 245 2.71 8.38 -17.56
CA TRP A 245 3.20 7.15 -16.93
C TRP A 245 4.11 6.33 -17.85
N VAL A 246 3.94 6.46 -19.17
CA VAL A 246 4.55 5.58 -20.21
C VAL A 246 6.08 5.47 -20.19
N ASN A 247 6.79 6.47 -19.67
CA ASN A 247 8.27 6.48 -19.65
C ASN A 247 8.85 6.08 -18.28
N ALA A 248 8.07 5.45 -17.41
CA ALA A 248 8.57 4.96 -16.13
C ALA A 248 9.04 3.50 -16.28
N ASP A 249 10.19 3.18 -15.69
CA ASP A 249 10.74 1.82 -15.67
C ASP A 249 9.96 0.91 -14.71
N ILE A 250 9.49 1.49 -13.61
CA ILE A 250 8.73 0.81 -12.57
C ILE A 250 7.58 1.72 -12.14
N ILE A 251 6.36 1.19 -12.18
CA ILE A 251 5.15 1.93 -11.79
C ILE A 251 4.49 1.23 -10.62
N ILE A 252 4.21 1.97 -9.56
CA ILE A 252 3.54 1.51 -8.34
C ILE A 252 2.18 2.19 -8.27
N PHE A 253 1.12 1.42 -8.49
CA PHE A 253 -0.25 1.93 -8.40
C PHE A 253 -0.87 1.69 -7.03
N ASN A 254 -1.60 2.68 -6.50
CA ASN A 254 -2.50 2.50 -5.36
C ASN A 254 -3.75 3.37 -5.54
N SER A 255 -4.92 2.81 -5.23
CA SER A 255 -6.16 3.57 -5.18
C SER A 255 -7.14 2.86 -4.26
N CYS A 256 -7.39 3.42 -3.08
CA CYS A 256 -8.22 2.76 -2.06
C CYS A 256 -8.97 3.74 -1.18
N LEU A 257 -8.30 4.80 -0.68
CA LEU A 257 -8.82 5.64 0.40
C LEU A 257 -10.16 6.29 0.05
N TRP A 258 -10.33 6.65 -1.23
CA TRP A 258 -11.47 7.40 -1.75
C TRP A 258 -12.64 6.54 -2.20
N TRP A 259 -12.41 5.23 -2.35
CA TRP A 259 -13.44 4.25 -2.69
C TRP A 259 -14.20 3.73 -1.45
N ARG A 260 -13.82 4.19 -0.26
CA ARG A 260 -14.47 3.81 1.02
C ARG A 260 -15.87 4.41 1.20
N LEU A 261 -16.25 5.40 0.40
CA LEU A 261 -17.62 5.89 0.40
C LEU A 261 -18.56 4.78 -0.07
N PRO A 262 -19.83 4.73 0.37
CA PRO A 262 -20.77 3.70 -0.09
C PRO A 262 -21.02 3.81 -1.60
N THR A 263 -21.04 5.04 -2.13
CA THR A 263 -21.40 5.32 -3.53
C THR A 263 -20.46 6.33 -4.19
N VAL A 264 -20.37 6.26 -5.51
CA VAL A 264 -19.65 7.20 -6.39
C VAL A 264 -20.56 7.59 -7.56
N SER A 265 -20.45 8.83 -8.03
CA SER A 265 -21.14 9.31 -9.22
C SER A 265 -20.37 8.95 -10.49
N LEU A 266 -21.02 8.27 -11.44
CA LEU A 266 -20.49 8.02 -12.77
C LEU A 266 -20.99 9.09 -13.75
N LEU A 267 -20.09 9.70 -14.51
CA LEU A 267 -20.48 10.59 -15.61
C LEU A 267 -20.95 9.74 -16.81
N LYS A 268 -22.24 9.80 -17.17
CA LYS A 268 -22.88 8.92 -18.16
C LYS A 268 -22.54 9.23 -19.62
N SER A 269 -22.10 10.44 -19.93
CA SER A 269 -22.02 10.89 -21.32
C SER A 269 -20.66 10.58 -21.94
N ALA A 270 -20.65 9.66 -22.91
CA ALA A 270 -19.51 9.46 -23.80
C ALA A 270 -19.25 10.77 -24.58
N GLY A 271 -18.23 11.52 -24.17
CA GLY A 271 -17.88 12.82 -24.77
C GLY A 271 -18.02 14.02 -23.82
N SER A 272 -18.72 13.91 -22.69
CA SER A 272 -18.77 15.02 -21.72
C SER A 272 -17.45 15.15 -20.96
N VAL A 273 -16.98 16.39 -20.87
CA VAL A 273 -15.84 16.81 -20.04
C VAL A 273 -16.36 17.09 -18.63
N MET A 274 -15.60 16.69 -17.60
CA MET A 274 -15.97 17.07 -16.24
C MET A 274 -15.90 18.58 -16.04
N GLY A 275 -16.90 19.14 -15.35
CA GLY A 275 -17.13 20.58 -15.19
C GLY A 275 -17.94 21.22 -16.33
N GLY A 276 -18.60 20.43 -17.19
CA GLY A 276 -19.43 20.94 -18.30
C GLY A 276 -20.85 21.37 -17.88
N ALA A 277 -21.57 22.08 -18.76
CA ALA A 277 -22.91 22.61 -18.45
C ALA A 277 -24.02 21.54 -18.35
N ASN A 278 -23.83 20.36 -18.95
CA ASN A 278 -24.84 19.27 -19.02
C ASN A 278 -24.28 17.94 -18.50
N GLU A 279 -23.76 17.95 -17.28
CA GLU A 279 -23.29 16.72 -16.63
C GLU A 279 -24.46 15.88 -16.12
N VAL A 280 -24.58 14.66 -16.65
CA VAL A 280 -25.54 13.67 -16.14
C VAL A 280 -24.75 12.63 -15.36
N PHE A 281 -25.05 12.55 -14.07
CA PHE A 281 -24.46 11.59 -13.17
C PHE A 281 -25.42 10.45 -12.84
N GLU A 282 -24.88 9.25 -12.74
CA GLU A 282 -25.54 8.11 -12.11
C GLU A 282 -24.80 7.73 -10.84
N VAL A 283 -25.53 7.62 -9.74
CA VAL A 283 -24.97 7.14 -8.48
C VAL A 283 -24.93 5.62 -8.54
N VAL A 284 -23.75 5.05 -8.30
CA VAL A 284 -23.56 3.60 -8.22
C VAL A 284 -22.80 3.25 -6.95
N ASP A 285 -22.89 1.98 -6.54
CA ASP A 285 -22.10 1.48 -5.41
C ASP A 285 -20.61 1.53 -5.73
N SER A 286 -19.80 1.95 -4.75
CA SER A 286 -18.36 2.11 -4.92
C SER A 286 -17.64 0.84 -5.40
N PRO A 287 -17.97 -0.38 -4.96
CA PRO A 287 -17.34 -1.59 -5.50
C PRO A 287 -17.59 -1.79 -7.00
N ILE A 288 -18.76 -1.41 -7.51
CA ILE A 288 -19.09 -1.46 -8.94
C ILE A 288 -18.24 -0.43 -9.69
N ALA A 289 -18.21 0.82 -9.21
CA ALA A 289 -17.39 1.87 -9.80
C ALA A 289 -15.88 1.52 -9.79
N TYR A 290 -15.40 0.93 -8.69
CA TYR A 290 -14.02 0.47 -8.55
C TYR A 290 -13.67 -0.60 -9.59
N LYS A 291 -14.56 -1.58 -9.78
CA LYS A 291 -14.42 -2.60 -10.83
C LYS A 291 -14.31 -1.98 -12.21
N MET A 292 -15.16 -1.00 -12.53
CA MET A 292 -15.10 -0.31 -13.82
C MET A 292 -13.78 0.46 -14.01
N ALA A 293 -13.31 1.16 -12.96
CA ALA A 293 -12.04 1.88 -13.01
C ALA A 293 -10.85 0.93 -13.20
N LEU A 294 -10.80 -0.18 -12.46
CA LEU A 294 -9.75 -1.20 -12.61
C LEU A 294 -9.78 -1.88 -13.98
N GLN A 295 -10.97 -2.10 -14.56
CA GLN A 295 -11.08 -2.62 -15.92
C GLN A 295 -10.45 -1.66 -16.94
N THR A 296 -10.70 -0.36 -16.81
CA THR A 296 -10.09 0.65 -17.69
C THR A 296 -8.59 0.76 -17.49
N TRP A 297 -8.13 0.72 -16.24
CA TRP A 297 -6.70 0.67 -15.92
C TRP A 297 -6.03 -0.58 -16.51
N SER A 298 -6.61 -1.76 -16.30
CA SER A 298 -6.14 -3.03 -16.86
C SER A 298 -6.01 -2.95 -18.38
N LYS A 299 -7.06 -2.49 -19.07
CA LYS A 299 -7.03 -2.33 -20.53
C LYS A 299 -5.95 -1.39 -21.02
N TRP A 300 -5.61 -0.35 -20.26
CA TRP A 300 -4.49 0.53 -20.59
C TRP A 300 -3.13 -0.16 -20.43
N THR A 301 -2.97 -1.05 -19.46
CA THR A 301 -1.72 -1.78 -19.22
C THR A 301 -1.48 -2.92 -20.22
N GLU A 302 -2.53 -3.39 -20.90
CA GLU A 302 -2.42 -4.44 -21.93
C GLU A 302 -1.77 -3.91 -23.23
N PRO A 303 -0.94 -4.71 -23.91
CA PRO A 303 -0.57 -4.46 -25.29
C PRO A 303 -1.85 -4.41 -26.14
N ALA A 304 -2.04 -3.33 -26.90
CA ALA A 304 -3.29 -3.04 -27.58
C ALA A 304 -3.74 -4.18 -28.50
N MET A 305 -4.75 -4.95 -28.06
CA MET A 305 -5.58 -5.78 -28.92
C MET A 305 -7.04 -5.66 -28.48
N ASP A 306 -7.90 -5.53 -29.48
CA ASP A 306 -9.34 -5.35 -29.39
C ASP A 306 -10.02 -6.67 -28.96
N GLU A 307 -10.97 -6.60 -28.03
CA GLU A 307 -12.32 -7.19 -28.16
C GLU A 307 -13.13 -7.25 -26.85
N ARG A 308 -14.44 -7.24 -27.06
CA ARG A 308 -15.59 -7.03 -26.16
C ARG A 308 -15.72 -8.05 -25.03
N PHE A 309 -16.10 -7.61 -23.82
CA PHE A 309 -16.58 -8.53 -22.76
C PHE A 309 -17.64 -7.91 -21.82
N PRO A 310 -18.50 -8.75 -21.21
CA PRO A 310 -19.83 -8.40 -20.72
C PRO A 310 -19.85 -7.83 -19.30
N GLU A 311 -20.95 -7.14 -19.02
CA GLU A 311 -21.36 -6.69 -17.70
C GLU A 311 -21.66 -7.88 -16.78
N ILE A 312 -21.05 -7.88 -15.59
CA ILE A 312 -21.47 -8.76 -14.48
C ILE A 312 -21.44 -7.93 -13.20
N GLY A 313 -22.61 -7.85 -12.56
CA GLY A 313 -22.89 -7.13 -11.33
C GLY A 313 -22.33 -7.75 -10.04
N THR A 314 -22.29 -6.87 -9.04
CA THR A 314 -22.44 -7.00 -7.57
C THR A 314 -21.83 -8.17 -6.76
N ASP A 315 -21.33 -7.77 -5.57
CA ASP A 315 -20.92 -8.54 -4.36
C ASP A 315 -19.45 -9.06 -4.26
N PRO A 316 -18.88 -9.30 -3.06
CA PRO A 316 -17.99 -8.44 -2.29
C PRO A 316 -16.47 -8.64 -2.54
N ASN A 317 -15.70 -7.71 -1.97
CA ASN A 317 -14.24 -7.48 -1.96
C ASN A 317 -13.60 -6.80 -3.20
N ILE A 318 -13.24 -5.52 -3.00
CA ILE A 318 -12.31 -4.73 -3.82
C ILE A 318 -11.01 -5.51 -4.11
N LEU A 319 -10.49 -6.26 -3.13
CA LEU A 319 -9.31 -7.12 -3.31
C LEU A 319 -9.55 -8.25 -4.32
N ARG A 320 -10.72 -8.90 -4.30
CA ARG A 320 -11.07 -9.96 -5.26
C ARG A 320 -11.17 -9.41 -6.68
N ILE A 321 -11.72 -8.20 -6.83
CA ILE A 321 -11.77 -7.50 -8.12
C ILE A 321 -10.35 -7.19 -8.62
N LEU A 322 -9.47 -6.73 -7.73
CA LEU A 322 -8.07 -6.47 -8.04
C LEU A 322 -7.33 -7.76 -8.45
N GLU A 323 -7.40 -8.83 -7.65
CA GLU A 323 -6.79 -10.13 -7.94
C GLU A 323 -7.25 -10.70 -9.30
N SER A 324 -8.55 -10.61 -9.60
CA SER A 324 -9.09 -11.04 -10.89
C SER A 324 -8.55 -10.21 -12.05
N SER A 325 -8.43 -8.89 -11.87
CA SER A 325 -7.88 -7.99 -12.89
C SER A 325 -6.40 -8.26 -13.14
N LEU A 326 -5.62 -8.44 -12.07
CA LEU A 326 -4.19 -8.78 -12.16
C LEU A 326 -3.96 -10.14 -12.81
N SER A 327 -4.79 -11.15 -12.50
CA SER A 327 -4.69 -12.47 -13.13
C SER A 327 -4.90 -12.41 -14.64
N LYS A 328 -5.84 -11.57 -15.10
CA LYS A 328 -6.07 -11.32 -16.54
C LYS A 328 -4.88 -10.65 -17.20
N LEU A 329 -4.30 -9.63 -16.57
CA LEU A 329 -3.09 -8.97 -17.06
C LEU A 329 -1.91 -9.94 -17.19
N LYS A 330 -1.68 -10.78 -16.16
CA LYS A 330 -0.66 -11.83 -16.19
C LYS A 330 -0.89 -12.82 -17.33
N SER A 331 -2.14 -13.26 -17.55
CA SER A 331 -2.48 -14.17 -18.66
C SER A 331 -2.22 -13.57 -20.05
N LYS A 332 -2.13 -12.23 -20.13
CA LYS A 332 -1.83 -11.47 -21.35
C LYS A 332 -0.35 -11.07 -21.46
N GLY A 333 0.52 -11.62 -20.61
CA GLY A 333 1.97 -11.37 -20.65
C GLY A 333 2.42 -10.06 -20.02
N VAL A 334 1.52 -9.33 -19.33
CA VAL A 334 1.90 -8.11 -18.62
C VAL A 334 2.56 -8.47 -17.29
N ASN A 335 3.77 -7.94 -17.05
CA ASN A 335 4.45 -8.09 -15.77
C ASN A 335 3.82 -7.17 -14.70
N VAL A 336 2.73 -7.64 -14.09
CA VAL A 336 2.10 -6.98 -12.95
C VAL A 336 2.14 -7.86 -11.72
N GLN A 337 2.29 -7.24 -10.55
CA GLN A 337 2.38 -7.94 -9.29
C GLN A 337 1.57 -7.21 -8.22
N MET A 338 1.01 -7.98 -7.30
CA MET A 338 0.30 -7.44 -6.14
C MET A 338 1.25 -7.38 -4.95
N ILE A 339 1.38 -6.20 -4.36
CA ILE A 339 2.07 -6.01 -3.08
C ILE A 339 1.00 -6.02 -1.99
N ASN A 340 0.75 -7.18 -1.40
CA ASN A 340 -0.33 -7.34 -0.41
C ASN A 340 0.12 -6.87 0.98
N ILE A 341 0.02 -5.57 1.22
CA ILE A 341 0.34 -4.93 2.51
C ILE A 341 -0.88 -4.79 3.43
N THR A 342 -2.07 -5.25 3.06
CA THR A 342 -3.30 -4.95 3.79
C THR A 342 -3.28 -5.52 5.22
N GLN A 343 -3.05 -6.83 5.37
CA GLN A 343 -3.12 -7.51 6.67
C GLN A 343 -2.02 -7.05 7.62
N LEU A 344 -0.78 -6.89 7.13
CA LEU A 344 0.32 -6.40 7.96
C LEU A 344 0.07 -4.96 8.41
N THR A 345 -0.48 -4.11 7.55
CA THR A 345 -0.73 -2.70 7.84
C THR A 345 -1.85 -2.53 8.87
N GLN A 346 -2.93 -3.32 8.78
CA GLN A 346 -4.05 -3.26 9.73
C GLN A 346 -3.63 -3.47 11.19
N ARG A 347 -2.52 -4.17 11.44
CA ARG A 347 -2.00 -4.41 12.79
C ARG A 347 -1.29 -3.20 13.40
N ARG A 348 -0.99 -2.16 12.61
CA ARG A 348 -0.11 -1.04 12.98
C ARG A 348 -0.83 0.24 13.35
N ARG A 349 -1.95 0.11 14.06
CA ARG A 349 -2.80 1.24 14.48
C ARG A 349 -2.07 2.27 15.34
N ASP A 350 -0.93 1.88 15.92
CA ASP A 350 0.01 2.74 16.66
C ASP A 350 0.74 3.76 15.78
N ALA A 351 0.92 3.51 14.48
CA ALA A 351 1.82 4.29 13.62
C ALA A 351 1.15 5.45 12.86
N HIS A 352 -0.13 5.72 13.11
CA HIS A 352 -0.83 6.86 12.51
C HIS A 352 -0.39 8.21 13.12
N PRO A 353 -0.44 9.32 12.35
CA PRO A 353 -0.16 10.66 12.88
C PRO A 353 -1.11 11.09 13.97
N THR A 354 -2.37 10.68 13.90
CA THR A 354 -3.43 11.18 14.80
C THR A 354 -3.49 12.71 14.72
N VAL A 355 -3.17 13.41 15.80
CA VAL A 355 -3.11 14.88 15.86
C VAL A 355 -1.70 15.44 15.61
N TYR A 356 -0.68 14.59 15.58
CA TYR A 356 0.73 14.99 15.50
C TYR A 356 1.16 15.18 14.04
N ARG A 357 0.72 16.28 13.44
CA ARG A 357 1.03 16.61 12.05
C ARG A 357 0.95 18.11 11.85
N LYS A 358 1.50 18.58 10.73
CA LYS A 358 1.31 19.96 10.29
C LYS A 358 -0.18 20.28 10.12
N LEU A 359 -0.58 21.38 10.74
CA LEU A 359 -1.93 21.92 10.63
C LEU A 359 -1.90 23.16 9.76
N TRP A 360 -2.53 23.08 8.60
CA TRP A 360 -2.62 24.19 7.65
C TRP A 360 -3.65 25.25 8.07
N ARG A 361 -4.54 24.91 9.02
CA ARG A 361 -5.51 25.82 9.63
C ARG A 361 -5.60 25.51 11.13
N PRO A 362 -5.74 26.54 11.98
CA PRO A 362 -5.98 26.33 13.40
C PRO A 362 -7.33 25.63 13.63
N PHE A 363 -7.40 24.79 14.65
CA PHE A 363 -8.64 24.10 15.02
C PHE A 363 -9.65 25.07 15.65
N THR A 364 -10.93 24.85 15.35
CA THR A 364 -12.02 25.52 16.06
C THR A 364 -12.10 25.06 17.52
N GLU A 365 -12.73 25.84 18.40
CA GLU A 365 -12.92 25.45 19.81
C GLU A 365 -13.69 24.13 19.97
N GLU A 366 -14.58 23.81 19.03
CA GLU A 366 -15.33 22.55 18.99
C GLU A 366 -14.45 21.37 18.59
N GLN A 367 -13.56 21.57 17.60
CA GLN A 367 -12.57 20.58 17.18
C GLN A 367 -11.56 20.27 18.30
N LYS A 368 -11.13 21.30 19.06
CA LYS A 368 -10.26 21.13 20.23
C LYS A 368 -10.93 20.29 21.33
N LYS A 369 -12.26 20.39 21.48
CA LYS A 369 -13.04 19.59 22.43
C LYS A 369 -13.25 18.14 21.99
N ASN A 370 -13.09 17.84 20.70
CA ASN A 370 -13.27 16.48 20.15
C ASN A 370 -12.03 16.02 19.37
N PRO A 371 -11.02 15.44 20.05
CA PRO A 371 -9.79 14.94 19.42
C PRO A 371 -10.03 13.92 18.29
N HIS A 372 -11.16 13.20 18.32
CA HIS A 372 -11.50 12.23 17.29
C HIS A 372 -11.80 12.87 15.93
N SER A 373 -12.39 14.07 15.91
CA SER A 373 -12.76 14.76 14.66
C SER A 373 -11.57 15.38 13.92
N ILE A 374 -10.44 15.54 14.62
CA ILE A 374 -9.21 16.14 14.08
C ILE A 374 -8.10 15.11 13.80
N SER A 375 -8.27 13.88 14.28
CA SER A 375 -7.28 12.81 14.18
C SER A 375 -7.18 12.26 12.76
N ASP A 376 -5.97 12.22 12.23
CA ASP A 376 -5.63 11.49 11.02
C ASP A 376 -5.30 10.03 11.35
N CYS A 377 -6.25 9.14 11.04
CA CYS A 377 -6.11 7.69 11.15
C CYS A 377 -6.00 7.02 9.77
N ALA A 378 -5.67 7.79 8.71
CA ALA A 378 -5.56 7.28 7.34
C ALA A 378 -4.09 7.22 6.89
N HIS A 379 -3.34 8.29 7.16
CA HIS A 379 -1.92 8.40 6.83
C HIS A 379 -1.04 7.79 7.92
N TRP A 380 0.26 7.80 7.71
CA TRP A 380 1.26 7.14 8.54
C TRP A 380 2.41 8.09 8.86
N CYS A 381 2.82 8.09 10.12
CA CYS A 381 4.05 8.76 10.52
C CYS A 381 5.25 8.20 9.76
N LEU A 382 6.22 9.07 9.47
CA LEU A 382 7.51 8.70 8.91
C LEU A 382 8.65 9.14 9.84
N PRO A 383 9.68 8.31 10.09
CA PRO A 383 9.80 6.90 9.67
C PRO A 383 8.71 6.01 10.29
N GLY A 384 8.34 4.91 9.63
CA GLY A 384 7.22 4.07 10.07
C GLY A 384 6.78 3.00 9.07
N VAL A 385 5.47 2.72 9.05
CA VAL A 385 4.87 1.61 8.29
C VAL A 385 5.16 1.66 6.78
N PRO A 386 5.12 2.83 6.11
CA PRO A 386 5.44 2.91 4.69
C PRO A 386 6.89 2.52 4.35
N ASP A 387 7.81 2.60 5.30
CA ASP A 387 9.20 2.12 5.10
C ASP A 387 9.19 0.61 4.86
N ILE A 388 8.37 -0.13 5.62
CA ILE A 388 8.20 -1.58 5.41
C ILE A 388 7.53 -1.88 4.07
N TRP A 389 6.59 -1.05 3.61
CA TRP A 389 6.01 -1.23 2.27
C TRP A 389 7.08 -1.09 1.18
N ASN A 390 7.99 -0.12 1.35
CA ASN A 390 9.08 0.12 0.42
C ASN A 390 10.15 -0.97 0.50
N GLU A 391 10.47 -1.47 1.69
CA GLU A 391 11.33 -2.63 1.84
C GLU A 391 10.74 -3.86 1.14
N LEU A 392 9.45 -4.15 1.31
CA LEU A 392 8.75 -5.24 0.62
C LEU A 392 8.76 -5.05 -0.91
N LEU A 393 8.49 -3.82 -1.36
CA LEU A 393 8.53 -3.43 -2.78
C LEU A 393 9.92 -3.67 -3.38
N LEU A 394 10.97 -3.19 -2.72
CA LEU A 394 12.35 -3.27 -3.22
C LEU A 394 12.88 -4.71 -3.16
N ALA A 395 12.61 -5.44 -2.08
CA ALA A 395 12.92 -6.86 -1.97
C ALA A 395 12.23 -7.67 -3.07
N TYR A 396 11.04 -7.24 -3.48
CA TYR A 396 10.31 -7.88 -4.57
C TYR A 396 10.91 -7.55 -5.95
N ILE A 397 11.18 -6.27 -6.23
CA ILE A 397 11.68 -5.82 -7.55
C ILE A 397 13.10 -6.32 -7.82
N PHE A 398 13.92 -6.42 -6.77
CA PHE A 398 15.35 -6.78 -6.87
C PHE A 398 15.67 -8.20 -6.41
N ARG A 399 14.64 -9.06 -6.37
CA ARG A 399 14.79 -10.50 -6.16
C ARG A 399 15.75 -11.13 -7.16
#